data_AF-A0A3A8E3W2-F1
#
_entry.id   AF-A0A3A8E3W2-F1
#
_cell.length_a   1.000
_cell.length_b   1.000
_cell.length_c   1.000
_cell.angle_alpha   90.00
_cell.angle_beta   90.00
_cell.angle_gamma   90.00
#
_symmetry.space_group_name_H-M   'P 1'
#
loop_
_entity.id
_entity.type
_entity.pdbx_description
1 polymer ?
#
loop_
_entity_poly.entity_id
_entity_poly.type
_entity_poly.pdbx_seq_one_letter_code
_entity_poly.pdbx_strand_id
1 'polypeptide(L)'
;MNNSTALNDLKSYLAQLRDEDFIWVLYVFKRPDSYRTSDDESHIIETEIEILNCIEKLKSIKKIVIDFFEKEDDRTIDDFLYDLKKHRSSIKSSIIEYSQMASNQRFLNFACESMCSQIAERKISQLKNPYFKFLYMAYTFSYFFENPRKIEILQRDFDKVYSKFNHHFKFANNEFFIWAKQYINDNPEFRKYRKNALDISEYEVLINTMFDLIYIEDENIHYALRKKLNNAWYQKKHREEKKVKKPNYYALTKKAKESLQTLSFKYNLSEERVLEKLINECFAKECMSPIGRPLYD
;
A
#
# COMPACT_ATOMS: atom_id res chain seq x y z
N MET A 1 51.37 11.71 -11.41
CA MET A 1 51.77 10.63 -10.48
C MET A 1 50.60 9.67 -10.43
N ASN A 2 50.84 8.37 -10.59
CA ASN A 2 49.78 7.37 -10.72
C ASN A 2 48.99 7.24 -9.41
N ASN A 3 47.71 7.62 -9.42
CA ASN A 3 46.69 7.36 -8.38
C ASN A 3 46.41 5.85 -8.20
N SER A 4 47.41 4.96 -8.28
CA SER A 4 47.14 3.53 -8.43
C SER A 4 46.86 2.83 -7.11
N THR A 5 47.48 3.22 -6.00
CA THR A 5 47.40 2.40 -4.77
C THR A 5 46.12 2.71 -3.98
N ALA A 6 45.87 3.97 -3.62
CA ALA A 6 44.67 4.35 -2.86
C ALA A 6 43.38 4.05 -3.63
N LEU A 7 43.36 4.32 -4.94
CA LEU A 7 42.21 4.00 -5.79
C LEU A 7 41.95 2.48 -5.88
N ASN A 8 43.00 1.65 -5.92
CA ASN A 8 42.85 0.19 -5.90
C ASN A 8 42.33 -0.30 -4.55
N ASP A 9 42.75 0.32 -3.45
CA ASP A 9 42.23 0.02 -2.11
C ASP A 9 40.74 0.41 -1.99
N LEU A 10 40.34 1.57 -2.54
CA LEU A 10 38.94 1.96 -2.63
C LEU A 10 38.12 0.96 -3.47
N LYS A 11 38.60 0.61 -4.66
CA LYS A 11 37.94 -0.38 -5.54
C LYS A 11 37.77 -1.73 -4.83
N SER A 12 38.79 -2.16 -4.08
CA SER A 12 38.80 -3.40 -3.31
C SER A 12 37.82 -3.35 -2.15
N TYR A 13 37.79 -2.26 -1.39
CA TYR A 13 36.84 -2.06 -0.29
C TYR A 13 35.39 -2.09 -0.80
N LEU A 14 35.07 -1.33 -1.85
CA LEU A 14 33.74 -1.29 -2.45
C LEU A 14 33.33 -2.63 -3.10
N ALA A 15 34.27 -3.50 -3.45
CA ALA A 15 33.96 -4.84 -3.97
C ALA A 15 33.46 -5.81 -2.88
N GLN A 16 33.77 -5.54 -1.62
CA GLN A 16 33.37 -6.38 -0.48
C GLN A 16 31.98 -6.02 0.06
N LEU A 17 31.40 -4.90 -0.38
CA LEU A 17 30.11 -4.41 0.10
C LEU A 17 28.93 -5.12 -0.57
N ARG A 18 27.83 -5.26 0.16
CA ARG A 18 26.55 -5.76 -0.37
C ARG A 18 25.90 -4.68 -1.23
N ASP A 19 24.86 -5.05 -1.98
CA ASP A 19 24.17 -4.09 -2.85
C ASP A 19 23.52 -2.97 -2.04
N GLU A 20 22.87 -3.31 -0.92
CA GLU A 20 22.21 -2.36 -0.02
C GLU A 20 23.18 -1.39 0.65
N ASP A 21 24.44 -1.79 0.84
CA ASP A 21 25.45 -0.95 1.50
C ASP A 21 25.77 0.29 0.66
N PHE A 22 25.53 0.26 -0.66
CA PHE A 22 25.77 1.42 -1.52
C PHE A 22 24.87 2.63 -1.20
N ILE A 23 23.76 2.43 -0.48
CA ILE A 23 22.95 3.54 0.03
C ILE A 23 23.74 4.42 0.99
N TRP A 24 24.41 3.84 1.98
CA TRP A 24 25.18 4.64 2.94
C TRP A 24 26.53 5.07 2.36
N VAL A 25 27.08 4.34 1.38
CA VAL A 25 28.24 4.82 0.62
C VAL A 25 27.90 6.14 -0.08
N LEU A 26 26.73 6.25 -0.72
CA LEU A 26 26.27 7.50 -1.34
C LEU A 26 26.16 8.63 -0.31
N TYR A 27 25.57 8.34 0.85
CA TYR A 27 25.44 9.29 1.96
C TYR A 27 26.79 9.84 2.43
N VAL A 28 27.77 8.97 2.66
CA VAL A 28 29.13 9.38 3.08
C VAL A 28 29.82 10.14 1.94
N PHE A 29 29.69 9.67 0.70
CA PHE A 29 30.29 10.30 -0.48
C PHE A 29 29.82 11.75 -0.67
N LYS A 30 28.55 12.03 -0.39
CA LYS A 30 27.98 13.37 -0.49
C LYS A 30 28.20 14.24 0.75
N ARG A 31 28.79 13.68 1.81
CA ARG A 31 29.05 14.36 3.09
C ARG A 31 30.46 14.07 3.61
N PRO A 32 31.53 14.48 2.90
CA PRO A 32 32.88 14.28 3.41
C PRO A 32 33.06 15.08 4.70
N ASP A 33 33.70 14.49 5.71
CA ASP A 33 33.91 15.16 7.01
C ASP A 33 34.74 16.48 6.87
N SER A 34 35.41 16.68 5.74
CA SER A 34 36.21 17.87 5.39
C SER A 34 35.42 19.13 4.96
N TYR A 35 34.11 19.04 4.71
CA TYR A 35 33.28 20.16 4.21
C TYR A 35 32.15 20.62 5.15
N ARG A 36 32.31 20.44 6.47
CA ARG A 36 31.32 20.82 7.51
C ARG A 36 31.18 22.34 7.74
N THR A 37 30.93 23.14 6.70
CA THR A 37 30.38 24.49 6.84
C THR A 37 28.90 24.47 6.50
N SER A 38 28.10 24.60 7.54
CA SER A 38 26.66 24.33 7.63
C SER A 38 25.79 25.38 6.95
N ASP A 39 25.55 25.26 5.64
CA ASP A 39 24.40 25.89 4.98
C ASP A 39 23.77 25.02 3.85
N ASP A 40 24.37 23.88 3.48
CA ASP A 40 24.02 23.15 2.24
C ASP A 40 23.42 21.74 2.44
N GLU A 41 23.13 21.32 3.68
CA GLU A 41 22.61 19.95 3.96
C GLU A 41 21.31 19.64 3.20
N SER A 42 20.49 20.67 2.98
CA SER A 42 19.24 20.57 2.25
C SER A 42 19.46 20.16 0.78
N HIS A 43 20.45 20.75 0.11
CA HIS A 43 20.78 20.48 -1.29
C HIS A 43 21.53 19.16 -1.45
N ILE A 44 22.30 18.77 -0.44
CA ILE A 44 22.95 17.45 -0.40
C ILE A 44 21.89 16.33 -0.45
N ILE A 45 20.85 16.40 0.40
CA ILE A 45 19.77 15.41 0.42
C ILE A 45 19.04 15.38 -0.93
N GLU A 46 18.78 16.53 -1.55
CA GLU A 46 18.15 16.59 -2.88
C GLU A 46 19.00 15.86 -3.92
N THR A 47 20.31 16.10 -3.94
CA THR A 47 21.23 15.45 -4.87
C THR A 47 21.27 13.93 -4.65
N GLU A 48 21.27 13.48 -3.39
CA GLU A 48 21.20 12.06 -3.05
C GLU A 48 19.89 11.43 -3.58
N ILE A 49 18.76 12.10 -3.37
CA ILE A 49 17.43 11.66 -3.83
C ILE A 49 17.35 11.61 -5.35
N GLU A 50 17.89 12.61 -6.05
CA GLU A 50 17.93 12.65 -7.51
C GLU A 50 18.73 11.48 -8.08
N ILE A 51 19.90 11.18 -7.52
CA ILE A 51 20.69 10.01 -7.91
C ILE A 51 19.88 8.73 -7.69
N LEU A 52 19.31 8.54 -6.50
CA LEU A 52 18.54 7.34 -6.17
C LEU A 52 17.29 7.15 -7.03
N ASN A 53 16.66 8.24 -7.48
CA ASN A 53 15.51 8.19 -8.38
C ASN A 53 15.89 7.92 -9.83
N CYS A 54 17.16 8.15 -10.23
CA CYS A 54 17.65 7.94 -11.59
C CYS A 54 18.30 6.57 -11.82
N ILE A 55 18.71 5.87 -10.76
CA ILE A 55 19.36 4.56 -10.87
C ILE A 55 18.35 3.41 -10.78
N GLU A 56 18.58 2.35 -11.56
CA GLU A 56 17.80 1.11 -11.46
C GLU A 56 18.32 0.16 -10.39
N LYS A 57 19.64 0.18 -10.14
CA LYS A 57 20.34 -0.76 -9.24
C LYS A 57 21.31 0.00 -8.34
N LEU A 58 21.41 -0.40 -7.07
CA LEU A 58 22.27 0.29 -6.10
C LEU A 58 23.76 0.16 -6.44
N LYS A 59 24.20 -0.97 -7.01
CA LYS A 59 25.58 -1.13 -7.54
C LYS A 59 26.00 -0.03 -8.52
N SER A 60 25.07 0.67 -9.19
CA SER A 60 25.42 1.80 -10.06
C SER A 60 26.12 2.94 -9.31
N ILE A 61 25.83 3.10 -8.02
CA ILE A 61 26.51 4.07 -7.15
C ILE A 61 28.01 3.79 -7.07
N LYS A 62 28.41 2.50 -7.07
CA LYS A 62 29.83 2.11 -7.07
C LYS A 62 30.59 2.79 -8.21
N LYS A 63 30.01 2.78 -9.40
CA LYS A 63 30.61 3.39 -10.58
C LYS A 63 30.69 4.91 -10.44
N ILE A 64 29.61 5.55 -9.99
CA ILE A 64 29.57 7.01 -9.75
C ILE A 64 30.71 7.44 -8.81
N VAL A 65 30.91 6.70 -7.71
CA VAL A 65 31.96 6.97 -6.73
C VAL A 65 33.35 6.75 -7.34
N ILE A 66 33.58 5.62 -8.02
CA ILE A 66 34.89 5.33 -8.64
C ILE A 66 35.23 6.39 -9.68
N ASP A 67 34.31 6.71 -10.60
CA ASP A 67 34.53 7.66 -11.69
C ASP A 67 34.88 9.07 -11.15
N PHE A 68 34.36 9.45 -9.98
CA PHE A 68 34.75 10.69 -9.29
C PHE A 68 36.21 10.63 -8.80
N PHE A 69 36.56 9.58 -8.05
CA PHE A 69 37.89 9.44 -7.44
C PHE A 69 39.01 9.06 -8.43
N GLU A 70 38.72 8.75 -9.70
CA GLU A 70 39.75 8.54 -10.72
C GLU A 70 40.65 9.78 -10.91
N LYS A 71 40.13 10.98 -10.62
CA LYS A 71 40.82 12.26 -10.83
C LYS A 71 41.34 12.91 -9.54
N GLU A 72 40.96 12.37 -8.39
CA GLU A 72 41.33 12.89 -7.07
C GLU A 72 42.68 12.38 -6.61
N ASP A 73 43.34 13.06 -5.67
CA ASP A 73 44.63 12.62 -5.14
C ASP A 73 44.49 11.51 -4.06
N ASP A 74 45.58 10.76 -3.84
CA ASP A 74 45.59 9.62 -2.90
C ASP A 74 45.14 10.00 -1.48
N ARG A 75 45.47 11.21 -0.99
CA ARG A 75 45.07 11.64 0.36
C ARG A 75 43.55 11.83 0.45
N THR A 76 42.95 12.45 -0.56
CA THR A 76 41.49 12.63 -0.66
C THR A 76 40.78 11.27 -0.72
N ILE A 77 41.35 10.28 -1.41
CA ILE A 77 40.83 8.91 -1.45
C ILE A 77 40.96 8.22 -0.07
N ASP A 78 42.11 8.36 0.59
CA ASP A 78 42.36 7.77 1.90
C ASP A 78 41.44 8.35 3.00
N ASP A 79 41.20 9.67 2.97
CA ASP A 79 40.27 10.36 3.87
C ASP A 79 38.83 9.84 3.66
N PHE A 80 38.40 9.67 2.41
CA PHE A 80 37.10 9.06 2.11
C PHE A 80 37.01 7.60 2.56
N LEU A 81 38.06 6.81 2.35
CA LEU A 81 38.14 5.43 2.84
C LEU A 81 38.03 5.35 4.36
N TYR A 82 38.64 6.30 5.08
CA TYR A 82 38.51 6.42 6.52
C TYR A 82 37.06 6.72 6.92
N ASP A 83 36.41 7.69 6.27
CA ASP A 83 35.00 8.04 6.54
C ASP A 83 34.05 6.87 6.29
N LEU A 84 34.27 6.11 5.21
CA LEU A 84 33.49 4.90 4.93
C LEU A 84 33.62 3.84 6.03
N LYS A 85 34.84 3.60 6.53
CA LYS A 85 35.10 2.63 7.61
C LYS A 85 34.49 3.10 8.92
N LYS A 86 34.62 4.40 9.23
CA LYS A 86 34.04 5.04 10.40
C LYS A 86 32.51 4.94 10.38
N HIS A 87 31.85 5.33 9.28
CA HIS A 87 30.40 5.22 9.16
C HIS A 87 29.94 3.77 9.29
N ARG A 88 30.58 2.83 8.58
CA ARG A 88 30.27 1.39 8.68
C ARG A 88 30.32 0.88 10.12
N SER A 89 31.28 1.32 10.93
CA SER A 89 31.39 0.90 12.34
C SER A 89 30.25 1.41 13.22
N SER A 90 29.57 2.50 12.82
CA SER A 90 28.41 3.06 13.54
C SER A 90 27.09 2.35 13.20
N ILE A 91 27.02 1.67 12.04
CA ILE A 91 25.84 0.94 11.59
C ILE A 91 25.70 -0.38 12.36
N LYS A 92 24.97 -0.31 13.48
CA LYS A 92 24.59 -1.48 14.29
C LYS A 92 23.44 -2.28 13.67
N SER A 93 22.66 -1.65 12.79
CA SER A 93 21.59 -2.31 12.03
C SER A 93 22.08 -3.27 10.93
N SER A 94 23.40 -3.37 10.73
CA SER A 94 24.01 -4.28 9.75
C SER A 94 23.71 -5.77 9.99
N ILE A 95 23.28 -6.13 11.21
CA ILE A 95 22.79 -7.47 11.56
C ILE A 95 21.47 -7.85 10.85
N ILE A 96 20.75 -6.87 10.31
CA ILE A 96 19.43 -7.08 9.68
C ILE A 96 19.62 -7.39 8.19
N GLU A 97 19.01 -8.48 7.73
CA GLU A 97 18.96 -8.86 6.32
C GLU A 97 17.81 -8.14 5.59
N TYR A 98 18.06 -6.88 5.19
CA TYR A 98 17.05 -6.06 4.51
C TYR A 98 16.58 -6.60 3.16
N SER A 99 17.40 -7.40 2.47
CA SER A 99 17.05 -8.04 1.20
C SER A 99 15.80 -8.89 1.29
N GLN A 100 15.52 -9.49 2.46
CA GLN A 100 14.31 -10.28 2.70
C GLN A 100 13.02 -9.44 2.64
N MET A 101 13.13 -8.12 2.81
CA MET A 101 12.00 -7.19 2.85
C MET A 101 11.72 -6.54 1.49
N ALA A 102 12.63 -6.68 0.52
CA ALA A 102 12.61 -5.94 -0.74
C ALA A 102 11.35 -6.19 -1.59
N SER A 103 10.80 -7.40 -1.54
CA SER A 103 9.61 -7.79 -2.33
C SER A 103 8.28 -7.47 -1.63
N ASN A 104 8.29 -7.18 -0.33
CA ASN A 104 7.06 -6.97 0.44
C ASN A 104 6.62 -5.51 0.37
N GLN A 105 5.92 -5.14 -0.71
CA GLN A 105 5.50 -3.77 -0.96
C GLN A 105 4.63 -3.17 0.16
N ARG A 106 3.77 -3.99 0.79
CA ARG A 106 2.92 -3.56 1.90
C ARG A 106 3.74 -3.22 3.14
N PHE A 107 4.71 -4.08 3.48
CA PHE A 107 5.66 -3.79 4.55
C PHE A 107 6.48 -2.53 4.25
N LEU A 108 7.02 -2.39 3.04
CA LEU A 108 7.83 -1.22 2.67
C LEU A 108 7.04 0.09 2.80
N ASN A 109 5.77 0.10 2.36
CA ASN A 109 4.91 1.26 2.52
C ASN A 109 4.61 1.53 4.00
N PHE A 110 4.29 0.50 4.79
CA PHE A 110 4.06 0.61 6.23
C PHE A 110 5.29 1.16 6.97
N ALA A 111 6.46 0.59 6.71
CA ALA A 111 7.72 0.97 7.33
C ALA A 111 8.10 2.40 6.93
N CYS A 112 8.01 2.75 5.65
CA CYS A 112 8.33 4.10 5.19
C CYS A 112 7.46 5.16 5.86
N GLU A 113 6.15 4.93 5.97
CA GLU A 113 5.24 5.86 6.64
C GLU A 113 5.51 5.98 8.13
N SER A 114 5.74 4.84 8.79
CA SER A 114 6.07 4.79 10.22
C SER A 114 7.42 5.43 10.54
N MET A 115 8.39 5.34 9.64
CA MET A 115 9.70 5.98 9.79
C MET A 115 9.63 7.48 9.49
N CYS A 116 8.90 7.87 8.43
CA CYS A 116 8.71 9.28 8.08
C CYS A 116 8.04 10.09 9.20
N SER A 117 7.16 9.49 10.01
CA SER A 117 6.55 10.19 11.16
C SER A 117 7.52 10.42 12.32
N GLN A 118 8.64 9.70 12.36
CA GLN A 118 9.67 9.78 13.41
C GLN A 118 10.85 10.68 13.03
N ILE A 119 10.93 11.13 11.77
CA ILE A 119 12.00 11.98 11.26
C ILE A 119 11.43 13.33 10.80
N ALA A 120 12.17 14.41 11.04
CA ALA A 120 11.75 15.76 10.64
C ALA A 120 12.10 16.11 9.18
N GLU A 121 12.66 15.17 8.42
CA GLU A 121 13.13 15.40 7.04
C GLU A 121 12.03 15.09 6.01
N ARG A 122 11.44 16.15 5.44
CA ARG A 122 10.31 16.03 4.51
C ARG A 122 10.73 15.59 3.12
N LYS A 123 11.96 15.88 2.68
CA LYS A 123 12.39 15.61 1.29
C LYS A 123 12.42 14.13 0.97
N ILE A 124 12.60 13.26 1.96
CA ILE A 124 12.60 11.80 1.81
C ILE A 124 11.31 11.28 1.17
N SER A 125 10.18 12.01 1.27
CA SER A 125 8.95 11.63 0.57
C SER A 125 9.08 11.64 -0.95
N GLN A 126 10.10 12.29 -1.50
CA GLN A 126 10.39 12.38 -2.94
C GLN A 126 11.12 11.14 -3.51
N LEU A 127 11.64 10.25 -2.65
CA LEU A 127 12.19 8.97 -3.09
C LEU A 127 11.06 8.08 -3.60
N LYS A 128 11.12 7.73 -4.89
CA LYS A 128 10.07 6.99 -5.60
C LYS A 128 10.10 5.51 -5.27
N ASN A 129 11.29 4.91 -5.22
CA ASN A 129 11.44 3.50 -4.92
C ASN A 129 11.27 3.25 -3.41
N PRO A 130 10.23 2.51 -2.97
CA PRO A 130 9.95 2.33 -1.55
C PRO A 130 11.02 1.53 -0.81
N TYR A 131 11.69 0.60 -1.50
CA TYR A 131 12.81 -0.14 -0.92
C TYR A 131 14.02 0.77 -0.71
N PHE A 132 14.36 1.60 -1.71
CA PHE A 132 15.47 2.55 -1.57
C PHE A 132 15.17 3.59 -0.49
N LYS A 133 13.93 4.08 -0.42
CA LYS A 133 13.48 4.98 0.64
C LYS A 133 13.64 4.38 2.03
N PHE A 134 13.21 3.13 2.21
CA PHE A 134 13.36 2.39 3.44
C PHE A 134 14.85 2.23 3.83
N LEU A 135 15.68 1.73 2.92
CA LEU A 135 17.12 1.56 3.15
C LEU A 135 17.81 2.89 3.47
N TYR A 136 17.47 3.96 2.75
CA TYR A 136 18.01 5.30 2.99
C TYR A 136 17.74 5.71 4.43
N MET A 137 16.48 5.69 4.87
CA MET A 137 16.17 6.01 6.26
C MET A 137 16.87 5.07 7.26
N ALA A 138 16.92 3.78 6.97
CA ALA A 138 17.51 2.77 7.85
C ALA A 138 19.03 2.90 8.03
N TYR A 139 19.74 3.49 7.05
CA TYR A 139 21.20 3.58 7.05
C TYR A 139 21.77 4.99 7.19
N THR A 140 20.97 6.05 7.00
CA THR A 140 21.45 7.45 7.05
C THR A 140 20.97 8.25 8.26
N PHE A 141 19.94 7.77 8.96
CA PHE A 141 19.44 8.40 10.18
C PHE A 141 19.90 7.63 11.42
N SER A 142 20.68 8.28 12.28
CA SER A 142 21.29 7.68 13.48
C SER A 142 20.26 7.01 14.39
N TYR A 143 19.07 7.61 14.47
CA TYR A 143 17.92 7.04 15.18
C TYR A 143 17.60 5.59 14.78
N PHE A 144 17.82 5.21 13.52
CA PHE A 144 17.61 3.85 13.02
C PHE A 144 18.91 3.02 12.95
N PHE A 145 19.99 3.53 12.36
CA PHE A 145 21.17 2.70 12.12
C PHE A 145 21.99 2.40 13.38
N GLU A 146 21.92 3.24 14.41
CA GLU A 146 22.61 2.99 15.69
C GLU A 146 21.79 2.09 16.63
N ASN A 147 20.52 1.85 16.31
CA ASN A 147 19.59 1.09 17.15
C ASN A 147 18.74 0.11 16.33
N PRO A 148 19.24 -1.12 16.08
CA PRO A 148 18.52 -2.13 15.29
C PRO A 148 17.12 -2.43 15.82
N ARG A 149 16.89 -2.28 17.13
CA ARG A 149 15.58 -2.50 17.75
C ARG A 149 14.48 -1.63 17.15
N LYS A 150 14.80 -0.46 16.58
CA LYS A 150 13.81 0.39 15.91
C LYS A 150 13.25 -0.28 14.66
N ILE A 151 14.10 -0.97 13.91
CA ILE A 151 13.68 -1.73 12.72
C ILE A 151 12.95 -3.01 13.15
N GLU A 152 13.44 -3.71 14.18
CA GLU A 152 12.77 -4.90 14.72
C GLU A 152 11.36 -4.60 15.23
N ILE A 153 11.16 -3.43 15.88
CA ILE A 153 9.84 -2.98 16.31
C ILE A 153 8.92 -2.76 15.10
N LEU A 154 9.40 -2.15 14.02
CA LEU A 154 8.61 -1.98 12.79
C LEU A 154 8.18 -3.32 12.20
N GLN A 155 9.08 -4.30 12.15
CA GLN A 155 8.75 -5.65 11.68
C GLN A 155 7.72 -6.32 12.59
N ARG A 156 7.96 -6.31 13.90
CA ARG A 156 7.04 -6.91 14.88
C ARG A 156 5.66 -6.28 14.83
N ASP A 157 5.58 -4.96 14.72
CA ASP A 157 4.32 -4.23 14.64
C ASP A 157 3.59 -4.57 13.33
N PHE A 158 4.30 -4.64 12.20
CA PHE A 158 3.74 -5.11 10.94
C PHE A 158 3.24 -6.56 11.05
N ASP A 159 4.04 -7.48 11.59
CA ASP A 159 3.69 -8.90 11.75
C ASP A 159 2.47 -9.08 12.66
N LYS A 160 2.36 -8.28 13.72
CA LYS A 160 1.18 -8.25 14.60
C LYS A 160 -0.07 -7.92 13.79
N VAL A 161 -0.03 -6.91 12.92
CA VAL A 161 -1.20 -6.56 12.12
C VAL A 161 -1.44 -7.59 11.01
N TYR A 162 -0.39 -7.99 10.30
CA TYR A 162 -0.48 -8.87 9.15
C TYR A 162 -0.99 -10.27 9.51
N SER A 163 -0.58 -10.79 10.68
CA SER A 163 -1.10 -12.06 11.22
C SER A 163 -2.60 -12.01 11.50
N LYS A 164 -3.12 -10.86 11.92
CA LYS A 164 -4.54 -10.64 12.21
C LYS A 164 -5.35 -10.26 10.96
N PHE A 165 -4.73 -9.52 10.05
CA PHE A 165 -5.32 -8.92 8.85
C PHE A 165 -4.40 -9.08 7.66
N ASN A 166 -4.22 -10.33 7.20
CA ASN A 166 -3.52 -10.61 5.95
C ASN A 166 -4.17 -9.86 4.77
N HIS A 167 -5.49 -9.67 4.84
CA HIS A 167 -6.26 -8.67 4.11
C HIS A 167 -7.27 -8.04 5.07
N HIS A 168 -7.38 -6.72 5.07
CA HIS A 168 -8.37 -6.04 5.92
C HIS A 168 -9.80 -6.34 5.47
N PHE A 169 -10.03 -6.64 4.19
CA PHE A 169 -11.36 -6.88 3.62
C PHE A 169 -11.40 -8.22 2.87
N LYS A 170 -11.84 -9.30 3.52
CA LYS A 170 -11.82 -10.66 2.94
C LYS A 170 -12.65 -10.85 1.65
N PHE A 171 -13.66 -10.01 1.45
CA PHE A 171 -14.52 -10.03 0.25
C PHE A 171 -13.99 -9.14 -0.88
N ALA A 172 -12.90 -8.40 -0.64
CA ALA A 172 -12.43 -7.38 -1.56
C ALA A 172 -11.91 -7.98 -2.86
N ASN A 173 -12.20 -7.28 -3.94
CA ASN A 173 -11.65 -7.48 -5.28
C ASN A 173 -11.17 -6.13 -5.82
N ASN A 174 -10.63 -6.11 -7.04
CA ASN A 174 -10.14 -4.87 -7.67
C ASN A 174 -11.23 -3.78 -7.74
N GLU A 175 -12.49 -4.16 -8.01
CA GLU A 175 -13.61 -3.23 -8.05
C GLU A 175 -13.85 -2.56 -6.68
N PHE A 176 -13.76 -3.34 -5.60
CA PHE A 176 -13.82 -2.81 -4.24
C PHE A 176 -12.71 -1.79 -4.00
N PHE A 177 -11.46 -2.09 -4.34
CA PHE A 177 -10.34 -1.18 -4.05
C PHE A 177 -10.41 0.13 -4.86
N ILE A 178 -10.84 0.08 -6.12
CA ILE A 178 -11.14 1.27 -6.93
C ILE A 178 -12.20 2.13 -6.26
N TRP A 179 -13.32 1.52 -5.88
CA TRP A 179 -14.40 2.23 -5.21
C TRP A 179 -13.99 2.75 -3.83
N ALA A 180 -13.26 1.95 -3.05
CA ALA A 180 -12.83 2.29 -1.71
C ALA A 180 -11.89 3.49 -1.73
N LYS A 181 -10.98 3.58 -2.71
CA LYS A 181 -10.10 4.74 -2.88
C LYS A 181 -10.89 6.03 -3.09
N GLN A 182 -11.93 6.00 -3.92
CA GLN A 182 -12.83 7.13 -4.16
C GLN A 182 -13.60 7.48 -2.88
N TYR A 183 -14.24 6.48 -2.25
CA TYR A 183 -14.98 6.67 -1.02
C TYR A 183 -14.13 7.28 0.10
N ILE A 184 -12.91 6.81 0.30
CA ILE A 184 -11.94 7.35 1.27
C ILE A 184 -11.60 8.82 0.98
N ASN A 185 -11.44 9.17 -0.30
CA ASN A 185 -11.16 10.55 -0.72
C ASN A 185 -12.35 11.49 -0.50
N ASP A 186 -13.57 10.99 -0.64
CA ASP A 186 -14.79 11.81 -0.51
C ASP A 186 -15.22 11.98 0.95
N ASN A 187 -14.85 11.06 1.84
CA ASN A 187 -15.35 11.04 3.22
C ASN A 187 -14.37 11.71 4.22
N PRO A 188 -14.79 12.78 4.94
CA PRO A 188 -13.89 13.56 5.81
C PRO A 188 -13.22 12.78 6.95
N GLU A 189 -13.87 11.73 7.46
CA GLU A 189 -13.33 10.90 8.54
C GLU A 189 -12.02 10.20 8.17
N PHE A 190 -11.80 9.95 6.88
CA PHE A 190 -10.56 9.35 6.40
C PHE A 190 -9.48 10.38 6.09
N ARG A 191 -9.76 11.69 6.22
CA ARG A 191 -8.88 12.77 5.73
C ARG A 191 -7.43 12.65 6.21
N LYS A 192 -7.24 12.28 7.48
CA LYS A 192 -5.91 12.07 8.09
C LYS A 192 -5.11 10.95 7.41
N TYR A 193 -5.80 9.94 6.89
CA TYR A 193 -5.20 8.70 6.39
C TYR A 193 -5.17 8.63 4.86
N ARG A 194 -5.67 9.67 4.16
CA ARG A 194 -5.66 9.72 2.70
C ARG A 194 -4.23 9.69 2.18
N LYS A 195 -4.01 8.82 1.21
CA LYS A 195 -2.76 8.73 0.45
C LYS A 195 -3.04 8.84 -1.03
N ASN A 196 -2.09 9.41 -1.75
CA ASN A 196 -2.11 9.46 -3.20
C ASN A 196 -1.57 8.12 -3.74
N ALA A 197 -2.12 7.67 -4.85
CA ALA A 197 -1.58 6.58 -5.66
C ALA A 197 -1.53 7.07 -7.11
N LEU A 198 -0.50 6.66 -7.83
CA LEU A 198 -0.33 7.05 -9.23
C LEU A 198 -1.11 6.13 -10.16
N ASP A 199 -1.25 4.86 -9.77
CA ASP A 199 -1.92 3.83 -10.56
C ASP A 199 -2.94 3.03 -9.76
N ILE A 200 -3.92 2.47 -10.46
CA ILE A 200 -4.99 1.64 -9.87
C ILE A 200 -4.44 0.35 -9.26
N SER A 201 -3.40 -0.23 -9.84
CA SER A 201 -2.75 -1.45 -9.32
C SER A 201 -2.20 -1.28 -7.90
N GLU A 202 -1.92 -0.04 -7.48
CA GLU A 202 -1.40 0.26 -6.14
C GLU A 202 -2.51 0.31 -5.07
N TYR A 203 -3.78 0.40 -5.46
CA TYR A 203 -4.87 0.73 -4.54
C TYR A 203 -5.08 -0.32 -3.45
N GLU A 204 -4.95 -1.61 -3.79
CA GLU A 204 -5.05 -2.68 -2.82
C GLU A 204 -3.99 -2.56 -1.73
N VAL A 205 -2.72 -2.42 -2.14
CA VAL A 205 -1.59 -2.31 -1.22
C VAL A 205 -1.72 -1.04 -0.38
N LEU A 206 -2.08 0.08 -1.01
CA LEU A 206 -2.26 1.37 -0.33
C LEU A 206 -3.37 1.30 0.73
N ILE A 207 -4.53 0.75 0.39
CA ILE A 207 -5.67 0.66 1.32
C ILE A 207 -5.33 -0.29 2.47
N ASN A 208 -4.73 -1.44 2.20
CA ASN A 208 -4.33 -2.35 3.28
C ASN A 208 -3.27 -1.71 4.19
N THR A 209 -2.25 -1.05 3.62
CA THR A 209 -1.24 -0.32 4.40
C THR A 209 -1.86 0.78 5.26
N MET A 210 -2.81 1.54 4.70
CA MET A 210 -3.54 2.58 5.43
C MET A 210 -4.21 1.98 6.67
N PHE A 211 -4.92 0.86 6.53
CA PHE A 211 -5.55 0.19 7.67
C PHE A 211 -4.54 -0.48 8.60
N ASP A 212 -3.34 -0.85 8.14
CA ASP A 212 -2.27 -1.29 9.04
C ASP A 212 -1.83 -0.18 9.98
N LEU A 213 -1.58 1.00 9.42
CA LEU A 213 -1.16 2.18 10.18
C LEU A 213 -2.26 2.61 11.17
N ILE A 214 -3.53 2.64 10.74
CA ILE A 214 -4.64 2.97 11.64
C ILE A 214 -4.72 1.96 12.79
N TYR A 215 -4.50 0.67 12.55
CA TYR A 215 -4.55 -0.35 13.60
C TYR A 215 -3.45 -0.17 14.65
N ILE A 216 -2.24 0.18 14.22
CA ILE A 216 -1.13 0.46 15.13
C ILE A 216 -1.36 1.77 15.91
N GLU A 217 -1.96 2.77 15.28
CA GLU A 217 -2.28 4.03 15.93
C GLU A 217 -3.39 3.88 16.98
N ASP A 218 -4.54 3.31 16.60
CA ASP A 218 -5.70 3.11 17.47
C ASP A 218 -6.60 1.99 16.93
N GLU A 219 -6.67 0.88 17.67
CA GLU A 219 -7.49 -0.28 17.30
C GLU A 219 -8.99 0.07 17.21
N ASN A 220 -9.51 0.98 18.05
CA ASN A 220 -10.93 1.36 18.02
C ASN A 220 -11.26 2.15 16.76
N ILE A 221 -10.41 3.11 16.39
CA ILE A 221 -10.57 3.88 15.14
C ILE A 221 -10.47 2.94 13.94
N HIS A 222 -9.53 1.99 13.96
CA HIS A 222 -9.41 0.96 12.93
C HIS A 222 -10.72 0.20 12.73
N TYR A 223 -11.25 -0.40 13.80
CA TYR A 223 -12.48 -1.19 13.71
C TYR A 223 -13.68 -0.35 13.27
N ALA A 224 -13.79 0.89 13.73
CA ALA A 224 -14.85 1.81 13.35
C ALA A 224 -14.82 2.16 11.86
N LEU A 225 -13.67 2.64 11.36
CA LEU A 225 -13.49 3.02 9.96
C LEU A 225 -13.62 1.82 9.02
N ARG A 226 -13.06 0.67 9.41
CA ARG A 226 -13.16 -0.58 8.63
C ARG A 226 -14.61 -1.03 8.51
N LYS A 227 -15.36 -1.05 9.62
CA LYS A 227 -16.79 -1.39 9.62
C LYS A 227 -17.60 -0.42 8.77
N LYS A 228 -17.29 0.88 8.83
CA LYS A 228 -17.96 1.89 8.01
C LYS A 228 -17.75 1.66 6.52
N LEU A 229 -16.50 1.48 6.09
CA LEU A 229 -16.17 1.21 4.69
C LEU A 229 -16.85 -0.07 4.19
N ASN A 230 -16.84 -1.12 5.02
CA ASN A 230 -17.50 -2.38 4.73
C ASN A 230 -19.02 -2.22 4.54
N ASN A 231 -19.70 -1.56 5.48
CA ASN A 231 -21.13 -1.31 5.40
C ASN A 231 -21.51 -0.47 4.18
N ALA A 232 -20.71 0.55 3.85
CA ALA A 232 -20.93 1.39 2.68
C ALA A 232 -20.80 0.59 1.37
N TRP A 233 -19.84 -0.34 1.30
CA TRP A 233 -19.70 -1.25 0.16
C TRP A 233 -20.91 -2.17 0.00
N TYR A 234 -21.34 -2.83 1.09
CA TYR A 234 -22.53 -3.69 1.06
C TYR A 234 -23.79 -2.92 0.63
N GLN A 235 -23.96 -1.69 1.11
CA GLN A 235 -25.07 -0.83 0.67
C GLN A 235 -25.00 -0.49 -0.81
N LYS A 236 -23.80 -0.20 -1.35
CA LYS A 236 -23.60 0.01 -2.79
C LYS A 236 -24.01 -1.23 -3.57
N LYS A 237 -23.48 -2.40 -3.23
CA LYS A 237 -23.77 -3.66 -3.94
C LYS A 237 -25.25 -4.02 -3.90
N HIS A 238 -25.89 -3.90 -2.73
CA HIS A 238 -27.33 -4.14 -2.60
C HIS A 238 -28.19 -3.14 -3.40
N ARG A 239 -27.75 -1.88 -3.56
CA ARG A 239 -28.42 -0.91 -4.45
C ARG A 239 -28.24 -1.27 -5.92
N GLU A 240 -27.08 -1.77 -6.32
CA GLU A 240 -26.81 -2.26 -7.68
C GLU A 240 -27.70 -3.48 -8.00
N GLU A 241 -27.77 -4.44 -7.10
CA GLU A 241 -28.64 -5.62 -7.20
C GLU A 241 -30.12 -5.23 -7.31
N LYS A 242 -30.58 -4.23 -6.55
CA LYS A 242 -31.97 -3.74 -6.61
C LYS A 242 -32.28 -2.92 -7.87
N LYS A 243 -31.27 -2.31 -8.51
CA LYS A 243 -31.44 -1.59 -9.78
C LYS A 243 -31.61 -2.53 -10.97
N VAL A 244 -31.15 -3.78 -10.85
CA VAL A 244 -31.57 -4.85 -11.75
C VAL A 244 -33.04 -5.10 -11.45
N LYS A 245 -33.95 -4.54 -12.26
CA LYS A 245 -35.38 -4.87 -12.20
C LYS A 245 -35.47 -6.38 -12.19
N LYS A 246 -35.90 -7.00 -11.09
CA LYS A 246 -36.23 -8.42 -11.10
C LYS A 246 -37.24 -8.59 -12.23
N PRO A 247 -36.93 -9.34 -13.31
CA PRO A 247 -37.94 -9.65 -14.30
C PRO A 247 -39.12 -10.27 -13.54
N ASN A 248 -40.33 -9.74 -13.76
CA ASN A 248 -41.59 -10.21 -13.16
C ASN A 248 -41.93 -9.71 -11.73
N TYR A 249 -41.42 -8.55 -11.27
CA TYR A 249 -41.96 -7.94 -10.04
C TYR A 249 -43.26 -7.16 -10.30
N TYR A 250 -44.38 -7.68 -9.81
CA TYR A 250 -45.67 -6.99 -9.83
C TYR A 250 -45.91 -6.25 -8.52
N ALA A 251 -46.17 -4.94 -8.59
CA ALA A 251 -46.54 -4.15 -7.42
C ALA A 251 -48.01 -4.42 -7.06
N LEU A 252 -48.25 -5.23 -6.03
CA LEU A 252 -49.58 -5.47 -5.47
C LEU A 252 -49.93 -4.41 -4.41
N THR A 253 -51.20 -4.06 -4.30
CA THR A 253 -51.69 -3.24 -3.18
C THR A 253 -51.53 -3.99 -1.86
N LYS A 254 -51.46 -3.28 -0.72
CA LYS A 254 -51.32 -3.89 0.62
C LYS A 254 -52.37 -4.98 0.85
N LYS A 255 -53.64 -4.67 0.55
CA LYS A 255 -54.76 -5.60 0.69
C LYS A 255 -54.61 -6.84 -0.21
N ALA A 256 -54.18 -6.65 -1.47
CA ALA A 256 -53.95 -7.77 -2.37
C ALA A 256 -52.81 -8.68 -1.89
N LYS A 257 -51.76 -8.11 -1.29
CA LYS A 257 -50.66 -8.87 -0.69
C LYS A 257 -51.11 -9.68 0.52
N GLU A 258 -51.91 -9.10 1.41
CA GLU A 258 -52.49 -9.81 2.57
C GLU A 258 -53.40 -10.96 2.13
N SER A 259 -54.22 -10.74 1.10
CA SER A 259 -55.03 -11.79 0.49
C SER A 259 -54.18 -12.91 -0.14
N LEU A 260 -53.12 -12.55 -0.87
CA LEU A 260 -52.19 -13.51 -1.47
C LEU A 260 -51.49 -14.37 -0.42
N GLN A 261 -51.05 -13.76 0.69
CA GLN A 261 -50.47 -14.48 1.84
C GLN A 261 -51.46 -15.47 2.46
N THR A 262 -52.71 -15.05 2.62
CA THR A 262 -53.78 -15.92 3.13
C THR A 262 -54.03 -17.11 2.20
N LEU A 263 -54.04 -16.89 0.89
CA LEU A 263 -54.21 -17.94 -0.11
C LEU A 263 -52.99 -18.88 -0.18
N SER A 264 -51.79 -18.33 -0.11
CA SER A 264 -50.52 -19.07 -0.01
C SER A 264 -50.53 -20.03 1.18
N PHE A 265 -50.94 -19.54 2.36
CA PHE A 265 -51.08 -20.38 3.55
C PHE A 265 -52.17 -21.46 3.37
N LYS A 266 -53.35 -21.08 2.86
CA LYS A 266 -54.47 -22.02 2.65
C LYS A 266 -54.12 -23.15 1.68
N TYR A 267 -53.39 -22.84 0.61
CA TYR A 267 -53.03 -23.82 -0.43
C TYR A 267 -51.70 -24.52 -0.19
N ASN A 268 -50.93 -24.09 0.83
CA ASN A 268 -49.57 -24.58 1.10
C ASN A 268 -48.66 -24.50 -0.15
N LEU A 269 -48.69 -23.34 -0.82
CA LEU A 269 -47.92 -23.05 -2.03
C LEU A 269 -47.15 -21.75 -1.85
N SER A 270 -46.06 -21.53 -2.61
CA SER A 270 -45.42 -20.21 -2.63
C SER A 270 -46.35 -19.15 -3.23
N GLU A 271 -46.16 -17.88 -2.86
CA GLU A 271 -46.94 -16.75 -3.41
C GLU A 271 -46.88 -16.73 -4.95
N GLU A 272 -45.73 -17.07 -5.55
CA GLU A 272 -45.55 -17.15 -7.00
C GLU A 272 -46.42 -18.24 -7.64
N ARG A 273 -46.48 -19.42 -7.02
CA ARG A 273 -47.30 -20.55 -7.49
C ARG A 273 -48.79 -20.27 -7.37
N VAL A 274 -49.20 -19.54 -6.33
CA VAL A 274 -50.60 -19.10 -6.19
C VAL A 274 -50.95 -18.08 -7.28
N LEU A 275 -50.07 -17.11 -7.56
CA LEU A 275 -50.29 -16.15 -8.65
C LEU A 275 -50.40 -16.85 -10.01
N GLU A 276 -49.48 -17.75 -10.33
CA GLU A 276 -49.51 -18.55 -11.57
C GLU A 276 -50.84 -19.31 -11.72
N LYS A 277 -51.26 -19.99 -10.65
CA LYS A 277 -52.53 -20.73 -10.62
C LYS A 277 -53.74 -19.82 -10.84
N LEU A 278 -53.84 -18.70 -10.13
CA LEU A 278 -54.95 -17.76 -10.24
C LEU A 278 -55.03 -17.12 -11.63
N ILE A 279 -53.88 -16.77 -12.22
CA ILE A 279 -53.81 -16.21 -13.58
C ILE A 279 -54.32 -17.24 -14.59
N ASN A 280 -53.85 -18.49 -14.50
CA ASN A 280 -54.26 -19.56 -15.40
C ASN A 280 -55.75 -19.90 -15.26
N GLU A 281 -56.27 -19.96 -14.02
CA GLU A 281 -57.69 -20.18 -13.74
C GLU A 281 -58.56 -19.06 -14.32
N CYS A 282 -58.16 -17.80 -14.12
CA CYS A 282 -58.89 -16.65 -14.66
C CYS A 282 -58.87 -16.64 -16.19
N PHE A 283 -57.70 -16.88 -16.80
CA PHE A 283 -57.56 -16.96 -18.26
C PHE A 283 -58.40 -18.10 -18.85
N ALA A 284 -58.36 -19.28 -18.24
CA ALA A 284 -59.17 -20.42 -18.69
C ALA A 284 -60.67 -20.15 -18.61
N LYS A 285 -61.11 -19.40 -17.59
CA LYS A 285 -62.52 -19.11 -17.36
C LYS A 285 -63.05 -18.00 -18.26
N GLU A 286 -62.29 -16.92 -18.41
CA GLU A 286 -62.77 -15.67 -19.03
C GLU A 286 -62.26 -15.50 -20.46
N CYS A 287 -61.20 -16.20 -20.86
CA CYS A 287 -60.52 -15.98 -22.13
C CYS A 287 -60.45 -17.23 -23.02
N MET A 288 -61.09 -18.35 -22.65
CA MET A 288 -61.16 -19.56 -23.48
C MET A 288 -62.58 -19.81 -23.98
N SER A 289 -62.70 -20.23 -25.24
CA SER A 289 -63.95 -20.66 -25.85
C SER A 289 -64.39 -22.04 -25.33
N PRO A 290 -65.66 -22.44 -25.52
CA PRO A 290 -66.16 -23.76 -25.13
C PRO A 290 -65.41 -24.95 -25.74
N ILE A 291 -64.65 -24.73 -26.81
CA ILE A 291 -63.80 -25.73 -27.48
C ILE A 291 -62.31 -25.63 -27.09
N GLY A 292 -61.99 -24.85 -26.05
CA GLY A 292 -60.63 -24.76 -25.50
C GLY A 292 -59.65 -23.93 -26.33
N ARG A 293 -60.13 -23.00 -27.16
CA ARG A 293 -59.27 -22.03 -27.88
C ARG A 293 -59.35 -20.65 -27.25
N PRO A 294 -58.25 -19.87 -27.17
CA PRO A 294 -58.30 -18.49 -26.69
C PRO A 294 -59.27 -17.64 -27.52
N LEU A 295 -60.07 -16.83 -26.83
CA LEU A 295 -61.08 -15.96 -27.45
C LEU A 295 -60.47 -14.70 -28.08
N TYR A 296 -59.25 -14.34 -27.68
CA TYR A 296 -58.59 -13.08 -28.00
C TYR A 296 -57.17 -13.27 -28.56
N ASP A 297 -56.93 -14.43 -29.18
CA ASP A 297 -55.75 -14.68 -30.01
C ASP A 297 -55.97 -14.17 -31.44
#